data_AF-A0A933TP36-F1
#
_entry.id   AF-A0A933TP36-F1
#
_cell.length_a   1.000
_cell.length_b   1.000
_cell.length_c   1.000
_cell.angle_alpha   90.00
_cell.angle_beta   90.00
_cell.angle_gamma   90.00
#
_symmetry.space_group_name_H-M   'P 1'
#
loop_
_entity.id
_entity.type
_entity.pdbx_description
1 polymer ?
#
loop_
_entity_poly.entity_id
_entity_poly.type
_entity_poly.pdbx_seq_one_letter_code
_entity_poly.pdbx_strand_id
1 'polypeptide(L)'
;MKKLRIVLLDVTEMSGDAVCIAGMDLASGATMRLADRTPTRRLLRSYGGFRPTDIISVQYEPKRRTEPPHTEDGRWDHLTLRKDGAIDPAELTRLLTPHAFSSVEEAFGAPAFKGRNGNSAWLPGQGVRSLATVHVSTIRAHLAGDVLRVKFTDAAGTYWPAAPLQDLAVKTHPETCASCSTGFLKNVAEEFDADDVLVRVGLTRPFSAGDTPPGCWLQVTNVLNGARSHF
;
A
#
# COMPACT_ATOMS: atom_id res chain seq x y z
N MET A 1 -14.60 -8.04 -19.35
CA MET A 1 -14.21 -6.87 -18.52
C MET A 1 -15.38 -5.93 -18.29
N LYS A 2 -15.59 -5.46 -17.06
CA LYS A 2 -16.59 -4.43 -16.70
C LYS A 2 -15.90 -3.10 -16.45
N LYS A 3 -16.58 -1.98 -16.72
CA LYS A 3 -16.06 -0.66 -16.31
C LYS A 3 -16.19 -0.53 -14.79
N LEU A 4 -15.09 -0.21 -14.13
CA LEU A 4 -15.04 0.06 -12.70
C LEU A 4 -14.60 1.49 -12.43
N ARG A 5 -15.04 2.00 -11.28
CA ARG A 5 -14.63 3.28 -10.74
C ARG A 5 -14.01 3.03 -9.37
N ILE A 6 -12.71 3.25 -9.28
CA ILE A 6 -11.86 2.78 -8.19
C ILE A 6 -11.26 3.99 -7.50
N VAL A 7 -11.32 4.05 -6.18
CA VAL A 7 -10.47 4.95 -5.40
C VAL A 7 -9.15 4.27 -5.11
N LEU A 8 -8.05 4.92 -5.47
CA LEU A 8 -6.70 4.41 -5.25
C LEU A 8 -6.36 4.48 -3.76
N LEU A 9 -5.92 3.34 -3.23
CA LEU A 9 -5.50 3.19 -1.84
C LEU A 9 -3.99 2.97 -1.74
N ASP A 10 -3.44 2.29 -2.74
CA ASP A 10 -2.05 1.85 -2.78
C ASP A 10 -1.47 2.23 -4.15
N VAL A 11 -0.44 3.09 -4.14
CA VAL A 11 0.40 3.37 -5.29
C VAL A 11 1.84 3.17 -4.83
N THR A 12 2.39 1.98 -5.06
CA THR A 12 3.66 1.60 -4.44
C THR A 12 4.74 1.26 -5.46
N GLU A 13 5.97 1.62 -5.13
CA GLU A 13 7.14 1.24 -5.91
C GLU A 13 7.32 -0.29 -5.90
N MET A 14 7.63 -0.86 -7.07
CA MET A 14 8.13 -2.23 -7.20
C MET A 14 9.56 -2.22 -7.77
N SER A 15 10.12 -3.39 -8.08
CA SER A 15 11.43 -3.47 -8.74
C SER A 15 11.43 -2.78 -10.11
N GLY A 16 12.44 -1.94 -10.37
CA GLY A 16 12.60 -1.27 -11.67
C GLY A 16 11.59 -0.15 -11.88
N ASP A 17 11.02 -0.04 -13.09
CA ASP A 17 10.01 0.98 -13.43
C ASP A 17 8.58 0.56 -13.05
N ALA A 18 8.41 -0.62 -12.45
CA ALA A 18 7.10 -1.17 -12.12
C ALA A 18 6.47 -0.48 -10.90
N VAL A 19 5.15 -0.34 -10.93
CA VAL A 19 4.33 0.24 -9.86
C VAL A 19 3.15 -0.67 -9.59
N CYS A 20 2.92 -0.98 -8.31
CA CYS A 20 1.70 -1.66 -7.89
C CYS A 20 0.61 -0.60 -7.65
N ILE A 21 -0.51 -0.73 -8.35
CA ILE A 21 -1.72 0.07 -8.10
C ILE A 21 -2.81 -0.84 -7.56
N ALA A 22 -3.35 -0.49 -6.41
CA ALA A 22 -4.54 -1.10 -5.87
C ALA A 22 -5.49 -0.06 -5.27
N GLY A 23 -6.76 -0.45 -5.19
CA GLY A 23 -7.81 0.44 -4.74
C GLY A 23 -9.08 -0.29 -4.35
N MET A 24 -10.11 0.47 -4.02
CA MET A 24 -11.43 -0.02 -3.70
C MET A 24 -12.42 0.36 -4.80
N ASP A 25 -13.19 -0.61 -5.29
CA ASP A 25 -14.33 -0.33 -6.17
C ASP A 25 -15.43 0.39 -5.40
N LEU A 26 -15.73 1.62 -5.82
CA LEU A 26 -16.69 2.49 -5.14
C LEU A 26 -18.12 1.93 -5.15
N ALA A 27 -18.45 1.01 -6.05
CA ALA A 27 -19.78 0.41 -6.11
C ALA A 27 -19.94 -0.78 -5.13
N SER A 28 -18.87 -1.55 -4.92
CA SER A 28 -18.95 -2.82 -4.16
C SER A 28 -18.17 -2.83 -2.84
N GLY A 29 -17.29 -1.85 -2.61
CA GLY A 29 -16.36 -1.85 -1.48
C GLY A 29 -15.24 -2.89 -1.61
N ALA A 30 -15.18 -3.65 -2.71
CA ALA A 30 -14.17 -4.68 -2.88
C ALA A 30 -12.79 -4.07 -3.17
N THR A 31 -11.75 -4.57 -2.49
CA THR A 31 -10.35 -4.24 -2.80
C THR A 31 -9.89 -5.00 -4.05
N MET A 32 -9.15 -4.33 -4.91
CA MET A 32 -8.64 -4.86 -6.17
C MET A 32 -7.29 -4.31 -6.55
N ARG A 33 -6.51 -5.11 -7.29
CA ARG A 33 -5.18 -4.76 -7.76
C ARG A 33 -5.06 -4.89 -9.28
N LEU A 34 -4.52 -3.84 -9.90
CA LEU A 34 -4.24 -3.79 -11.33
C LEU A 34 -2.95 -4.57 -11.63
N ALA A 35 -3.06 -5.90 -11.79
CA ALA A 35 -1.90 -6.79 -11.75
C ALA A 35 -1.47 -7.36 -13.11
N ASP A 36 -2.40 -7.62 -14.04
CA ASP A 36 -2.07 -8.14 -15.37
C ASP A 36 -1.71 -6.97 -16.31
N ARG A 37 -0.45 -6.91 -16.77
CA ARG A 37 0.26 -5.70 -17.24
C ARG A 37 0.53 -4.72 -16.11
N THR A 38 1.57 -4.99 -15.33
CA THR A 38 1.99 -4.15 -14.21
C THR A 38 2.16 -2.69 -14.67
N PRO A 39 1.47 -1.73 -14.03
CA PRO A 39 1.68 -0.31 -14.29
C PRO A 39 3.16 0.08 -14.19
N THR A 40 3.55 1.12 -14.90
CA THR A 40 4.92 1.65 -14.85
C THR A 40 4.94 3.11 -14.46
N ARG A 41 6.04 3.62 -13.88
CA ARG A 41 6.12 5.05 -13.54
C ARG A 41 5.95 5.92 -14.79
N ARG A 42 6.42 5.46 -15.95
CA ARG A 42 6.17 6.13 -17.24
C ARG A 42 4.68 6.27 -17.54
N LEU A 43 3.89 5.22 -17.34
CA LEU A 43 2.45 5.28 -17.52
C LEU A 43 1.82 6.26 -16.53
N LEU A 44 2.18 6.20 -15.24
CA LEU A 44 1.66 7.14 -14.25
C LEU A 44 1.93 8.60 -14.65
N ARG A 45 3.14 8.91 -15.12
CA ARG A 45 3.51 10.26 -15.57
C ARG A 45 2.63 10.78 -16.71
N SER A 46 2.13 9.92 -17.61
CA SER A 46 1.22 10.36 -18.69
C SER A 46 -0.15 10.81 -18.17
N TYR A 47 -0.47 10.54 -16.90
CA TYR A 47 -1.69 10.99 -16.21
C TYR A 47 -1.40 12.05 -15.14
N GLY A 48 -0.20 12.64 -15.12
CA GLY A 48 0.21 13.59 -14.06
C GLY A 48 0.55 12.92 -12.73
N GLY A 49 0.77 11.61 -12.73
CA GLY A 49 0.98 10.81 -11.53
C GLY A 49 -0.32 10.30 -10.90
N PHE A 50 -0.16 9.28 -10.06
CA PHE A 50 -1.23 8.79 -9.19
C PHE A 50 -0.80 8.87 -7.73
N ARG A 51 -1.78 9.12 -6.87
CA ARG A 51 -1.66 9.17 -5.43
C ARG A 51 -2.77 8.34 -4.79
N PRO A 52 -2.57 7.84 -3.56
CA PRO A 52 -3.70 7.47 -2.74
C PRO A 52 -4.71 8.64 -2.71
N THR A 53 -6.01 8.35 -2.74
CA THR A 53 -7.16 9.27 -2.93
C THR A 53 -7.59 9.55 -4.38
N ASP A 54 -6.75 9.31 -5.39
CA ASP A 54 -7.17 9.50 -6.78
C ASP A 54 -8.31 8.55 -7.14
N ILE A 55 -9.30 9.03 -7.90
CA ILE A 55 -10.36 8.21 -8.47
C ILE A 55 -10.04 7.93 -9.93
N ILE A 56 -10.02 6.66 -10.31
CA ILE A 56 -9.81 6.23 -11.68
C ILE A 56 -11.01 5.44 -12.20
N SER A 57 -11.24 5.54 -13.51
CA SER A 57 -12.12 4.63 -14.25
C SER A 57 -11.30 3.73 -15.15
N VAL A 58 -11.60 2.43 -15.18
CA VAL A 58 -10.89 1.46 -16.02
C VAL A 58 -11.75 0.24 -16.33
N GLN A 59 -11.54 -0.40 -17.47
CA GLN A 59 -12.07 -1.75 -17.67
C GLN A 59 -11.27 -2.75 -16.86
N TYR A 60 -11.96 -3.59 -16.09
CA TYR A 60 -11.37 -4.55 -15.17
C TYR A 60 -12.08 -5.90 -15.23
N GLU A 61 -11.32 -6.95 -15.00
CA GLU A 61 -11.82 -8.32 -14.86
C GLU A 61 -11.01 -9.05 -13.79
N PRO A 62 -11.64 -9.49 -12.67
CA PRO A 62 -10.95 -10.29 -11.66
C PRO A 62 -10.30 -11.53 -12.29
N LYS A 63 -9.09 -11.90 -11.84
CA LYS A 63 -8.50 -13.17 -12.29
C LYS A 63 -9.36 -14.33 -11.78
N ARG A 64 -9.70 -15.26 -12.66
CA ARG A 64 -10.48 -16.46 -12.31
C ARG A 64 -9.75 -17.39 -11.34
N ARG A 65 -8.41 -17.40 -11.41
CA ARG A 65 -7.54 -18.17 -10.53
C ARG A 65 -6.48 -17.21 -10.00
N THR A 66 -6.54 -16.94 -8.71
CA THR A 66 -5.56 -16.16 -7.97
C THR A 66 -4.73 -17.08 -7.10
N GLU A 67 -3.53 -16.63 -6.76
CA GLU A 67 -2.62 -17.35 -5.88
C GLU A 67 -2.58 -16.61 -4.55
N PRO A 68 -2.97 -17.24 -3.42
CA PRO A 68 -2.84 -16.59 -2.13
C PRO A 68 -1.38 -16.18 -1.83
N PRO A 69 -1.17 -15.07 -1.10
CA PRO A 69 -2.18 -14.18 -0.54
C PRO A 69 -2.80 -13.21 -1.58
N HIS A 70 -2.34 -13.22 -2.83
CA HIS A 70 -2.65 -12.24 -3.87
C HIS A 70 -4.02 -12.44 -4.57
N THR A 71 -5.07 -12.51 -3.76
CA THR A 71 -6.44 -12.79 -4.21
C THR A 71 -7.14 -11.60 -4.86
N GLU A 72 -6.59 -10.39 -4.71
CA GLU A 72 -7.14 -9.15 -5.27
C GLU A 72 -6.74 -8.89 -6.73
N ASP A 73 -5.90 -9.76 -7.31
CA ASP A 73 -5.36 -9.57 -8.66
C ASP A 73 -6.44 -9.63 -9.74
N GLY A 74 -6.41 -8.65 -10.64
CA GLY A 74 -7.21 -8.67 -11.86
C GLY A 74 -6.47 -8.21 -13.10
N ARG A 75 -7.14 -8.46 -14.23
CA ARG A 75 -6.79 -7.92 -15.54
C ARG A 75 -7.44 -6.58 -15.73
N TRP A 76 -6.73 -5.68 -16.39
CA TRP A 76 -7.24 -4.35 -16.66
C TRP A 76 -6.75 -3.87 -18.03
N ASP A 77 -7.50 -2.96 -18.64
CA ASP A 77 -7.12 -2.38 -19.92
C ASP A 77 -6.62 -0.94 -19.73
N HIS A 78 -5.30 -0.78 -19.78
CA HIS A 78 -4.63 0.52 -19.69
C HIS A 78 -5.08 1.55 -20.74
N LEU A 79 -5.59 1.13 -21.90
CA LEU A 79 -6.10 2.06 -22.92
C LEU A 79 -7.42 2.71 -22.50
N THR A 80 -8.11 2.12 -21.53
CA THR A 80 -9.38 2.62 -20.99
C THR A 80 -9.23 3.40 -19.70
N LEU A 81 -8.00 3.49 -19.18
CA LEU A 81 -7.70 4.16 -17.92
C LEU A 81 -7.94 5.66 -18.03
N ARG A 82 -8.73 6.20 -17.10
CA ARG A 82 -9.00 7.63 -16.94
C ARG A 82 -8.84 8.03 -15.49
N LYS A 83 -8.26 9.20 -15.25
CA LYS A 83 -8.25 9.87 -13.94
C LYS A 83 -9.48 10.76 -13.85
N ASP A 84 -10.44 10.39 -13.01
CA ASP A 84 -11.75 11.04 -12.90
C ASP A 84 -11.78 12.16 -11.84
N GLY A 85 -10.77 12.24 -10.98
CA GLY A 85 -10.66 13.22 -9.89
C GLY A 85 -9.95 12.63 -8.68
N ALA A 86 -10.26 13.15 -7.50
CA ALA A 86 -9.78 12.63 -6.21
C ALA A 86 -10.92 12.69 -5.18
N ILE A 87 -10.85 11.85 -4.16
CA ILE A 87 -11.71 11.91 -2.98
C ILE A 87 -11.03 12.73 -1.89
N ASP A 88 -11.83 13.43 -1.08
CA ASP A 88 -11.29 14.09 0.12
C ASP A 88 -10.73 13.04 1.10
N PRO A 89 -9.57 13.28 1.75
CA PRO A 89 -8.98 12.33 2.68
C PRO A 89 -9.88 11.96 3.87
N ALA A 90 -10.66 12.89 4.41
CA ALA A 90 -11.57 12.58 5.52
C ALA A 90 -12.75 11.72 5.04
N GLU A 91 -13.24 11.96 3.83
CA GLU A 91 -14.23 11.09 3.19
C GLU A 91 -13.66 9.69 2.89
N LEU A 92 -12.40 9.60 2.44
CA LEU A 92 -11.74 8.31 2.26
C LEU A 92 -11.64 7.54 3.58
N THR A 93 -11.24 8.21 4.67
CA THR A 93 -11.20 7.59 5.99
C THR A 93 -12.58 7.07 6.38
N ARG A 94 -13.65 7.88 6.25
CA ARG A 94 -15.03 7.45 6.51
C ARG A 94 -15.44 6.23 5.67
N LEU A 95 -15.06 6.21 4.39
CA LEU A 95 -15.34 5.11 3.48
C LEU A 95 -14.62 3.82 3.91
N LEU A 96 -13.41 3.92 4.43
CA LEU A 96 -12.59 2.76 4.78
C LEU A 96 -12.84 2.21 6.19
N THR A 97 -13.27 3.04 7.13
CA THR A 97 -13.49 2.63 8.54
C THR A 97 -14.35 1.36 8.67
N PRO A 98 -15.51 1.21 8.00
CA PRO A 98 -16.33 0.00 8.13
C PRO A 98 -15.67 -1.28 7.59
N HIS A 99 -14.59 -1.15 6.81
CA HIS A 99 -13.88 -2.25 6.16
C HIS A 99 -12.49 -2.51 6.78
N ALA A 100 -12.13 -1.76 7.81
CA ALA A 100 -10.83 -1.86 8.44
C ALA A 100 -10.79 -3.02 9.46
N PHE A 101 -9.70 -3.77 9.44
CA PHE A 101 -9.42 -4.86 10.37
C PHE A 101 -8.88 -4.30 11.69
N SER A 102 -9.14 -5.00 12.79
CA SER A 102 -8.58 -4.66 14.11
C SER A 102 -7.11 -5.05 14.24
N SER A 103 -6.64 -6.02 13.44
CA SER A 103 -5.25 -6.48 13.46
C SER A 103 -4.76 -6.94 12.10
N VAL A 104 -3.43 -6.98 11.95
CA VAL A 104 -2.77 -7.52 10.76
C VAL A 104 -3.02 -9.03 10.64
N GLU A 105 -3.11 -9.75 11.77
CA GLU A 105 -3.40 -11.19 11.77
C GLU A 105 -4.85 -11.50 11.42
N GLU A 106 -5.81 -10.64 11.78
CA GLU A 106 -7.19 -10.76 11.30
C GLU A 106 -7.26 -10.58 9.77
N ALA A 107 -6.46 -9.64 9.23
CA ALA A 107 -6.41 -9.39 7.79
C ALA A 107 -5.77 -10.54 7.01
N PHE A 108 -4.63 -11.07 7.47
CA PHE A 108 -3.76 -11.96 6.68
C PHE A 108 -3.57 -13.37 7.25
N GLY A 109 -4.00 -13.61 8.50
CA GLY A 109 -3.61 -14.78 9.30
C GLY A 109 -2.28 -14.56 10.03
N ALA A 110 -1.90 -15.51 10.89
CA ALA A 110 -0.63 -15.46 11.61
C ALA A 110 0.57 -15.50 10.64
N PRO A 111 1.65 -14.72 10.89
CA PRO A 111 2.84 -14.75 10.06
C PRO A 111 3.57 -16.09 10.18
N ALA A 112 4.14 -16.57 9.08
CA ALA A 112 4.87 -17.84 9.04
C ALA A 112 6.27 -17.72 9.66
N PHE A 113 6.95 -16.59 9.46
CA PHE A 113 8.27 -16.33 10.01
C PHE A 113 8.57 -14.82 10.08
N LYS A 114 9.67 -14.47 10.76
CA LYS A 114 10.19 -13.11 10.85
C LYS A 114 11.60 -13.04 10.26
N GLY A 115 11.90 -11.93 9.59
CA GLY A 115 13.25 -11.62 9.11
C GLY A 115 14.17 -11.13 10.23
N ARG A 116 15.46 -10.96 9.93
CA ARG A 116 16.47 -10.48 10.90
C ARG A 116 16.15 -9.12 11.53
N ASN A 117 15.42 -8.28 10.81
CA ASN A 117 14.96 -6.97 11.27
C ASN A 117 13.62 -7.01 12.03
N GLY A 118 13.07 -8.20 12.28
CA GLY A 118 11.77 -8.38 12.92
C GLY A 118 10.55 -8.18 12.01
N ASN A 119 10.72 -7.88 10.71
CA ASN A 119 9.60 -7.79 9.78
C ASN A 119 8.97 -9.17 9.56
N SER A 120 7.64 -9.22 9.48
CA SER A 120 6.90 -10.47 9.37
C SER A 120 6.67 -10.87 7.90
N ALA A 121 6.60 -12.18 7.65
CA ALA A 121 6.35 -12.75 6.33
C ALA A 121 5.36 -13.92 6.37
N TRP A 122 4.64 -14.08 5.27
CA TRP A 122 3.74 -15.19 5.00
C TRP A 122 4.28 -16.05 3.87
N LEU A 123 3.93 -17.33 3.86
CA LEU A 123 4.34 -18.23 2.79
C LEU A 123 3.50 -17.98 1.52
N PRO A 124 4.10 -18.08 0.32
CA PRO A 124 3.35 -18.11 -0.92
C PRO A 124 2.32 -19.24 -0.91
N GLY A 125 1.13 -18.98 -1.44
CA GLY A 125 0.02 -19.93 -1.42
C GLY A 125 -0.76 -19.98 -0.09
N GLN A 126 -0.40 -19.16 0.91
CA GLN A 126 -1.13 -19.03 2.18
C GLN A 126 -1.76 -17.64 2.35
N GLY A 127 -2.67 -17.52 3.31
CA GLY A 127 -3.42 -16.30 3.61
C GLY A 127 -4.69 -16.15 2.77
N VAL A 128 -5.51 -15.14 3.10
CA VAL A 128 -6.80 -14.90 2.44
C VAL A 128 -6.78 -13.71 1.48
N ARG A 129 -5.84 -12.78 1.68
CA ARG A 129 -5.70 -11.51 0.98
C ARG A 129 -4.28 -10.97 1.13
N SER A 130 -3.88 -10.02 0.31
CA SER A 130 -2.55 -9.39 0.33
C SER A 130 -2.59 -7.89 0.52
N LEU A 131 -3.77 -7.30 0.64
CA LEU A 131 -3.99 -5.88 0.91
C LEU A 131 -5.09 -5.71 1.95
N ALA A 132 -4.87 -4.80 2.91
CA ALA A 132 -5.84 -4.53 3.95
C ALA A 132 -5.72 -3.10 4.50
N THR A 133 -6.83 -2.61 5.06
CA THR A 133 -6.83 -1.44 5.93
C THR A 133 -6.88 -1.96 7.36
N VAL A 134 -5.99 -1.48 8.22
CA VAL A 134 -5.91 -1.90 9.63
C VAL A 134 -6.03 -0.67 10.52
N HIS A 135 -6.82 -0.80 11.59
CA HIS A 135 -6.83 0.17 12.69
C HIS A 135 -5.56 0.04 13.50
N VAL A 136 -4.85 1.15 13.69
CA VAL A 136 -3.56 1.22 14.36
C VAL A 136 -3.63 2.23 15.49
N SER A 137 -3.35 1.77 16.70
CA SER A 137 -3.38 2.61 17.91
C SER A 137 -2.24 3.63 17.92
N THR A 138 -1.06 3.23 17.46
CA THR A 138 0.16 4.04 17.41
C THR A 138 0.99 3.62 16.19
N ILE A 139 1.44 4.58 15.39
CA ILE A 139 2.43 4.38 14.32
C ILE A 139 3.52 5.42 14.44
N ARG A 140 4.78 4.97 14.30
CA ARG A 140 5.94 5.84 14.31
C ARG A 140 6.88 5.49 13.17
N ALA A 141 7.26 6.48 12.37
CA ALA A 141 8.20 6.27 11.28
C ALA A 141 9.64 6.57 11.71
N HIS A 142 10.59 5.90 11.08
CA HIS A 142 12.01 6.08 11.34
C HIS A 142 12.82 5.63 10.12
N LEU A 143 14.05 6.10 10.05
CA LEU A 143 14.99 5.70 9.00
C LEU A 143 15.85 4.53 9.46
N ALA A 144 15.99 3.54 8.57
CA ALA A 144 16.95 2.46 8.67
C ALA A 144 17.83 2.50 7.41
N GLY A 145 18.95 3.23 7.49
CA GLY A 145 19.68 3.67 6.30
C GLY A 145 18.82 4.66 5.49
N ASP A 146 18.71 4.44 4.18
CA ASP A 146 17.90 5.27 3.27
C ASP A 146 16.46 4.76 3.09
N VAL A 147 16.04 3.82 3.94
CA VAL A 147 14.70 3.24 3.88
C VAL A 147 13.85 3.76 5.03
N LEU A 148 12.75 4.43 4.68
CA LEU A 148 11.72 4.79 5.64
C LEU A 148 10.95 3.53 6.06
N ARG A 149 10.95 3.28 7.36
CA ARG A 149 10.23 2.18 8.01
C ARG A 149 9.27 2.73 9.02
N VAL A 150 8.28 1.92 9.35
CA VAL A 150 7.34 2.21 10.42
C VAL A 150 7.32 1.07 11.41
N LYS A 151 7.21 1.46 12.67
CA LYS A 151 6.82 0.58 13.77
C LYS A 151 5.40 0.96 14.17
N PHE A 152 4.53 -0.02 14.42
CA PHE A 152 3.16 0.26 14.81
C PHE A 152 2.57 -0.80 15.71
N THR A 153 1.53 -0.43 16.44
CA THR A 153 0.71 -1.34 17.26
C THR A 153 -0.71 -1.34 16.69
N ASP A 154 -1.19 -2.49 16.24
CA ASP A 154 -2.57 -2.60 15.77
C ASP A 154 -3.60 -2.47 16.92
N ALA A 155 -4.89 -2.37 16.60
CA ALA A 155 -5.94 -2.20 17.61
C ALA A 155 -6.13 -3.44 18.51
N ALA A 156 -5.61 -4.61 18.11
CA ALA A 156 -5.53 -5.80 18.96
C ALA A 156 -4.32 -5.79 19.92
N GLY A 157 -3.46 -4.76 19.86
CA GLY A 157 -2.29 -4.62 20.74
C GLY A 157 -1.04 -5.33 20.25
N THR A 158 -1.03 -5.85 19.01
CA THR A 158 0.15 -6.53 18.45
C THR A 158 1.14 -5.51 17.88
N TYR A 159 2.40 -5.64 18.28
CA TYR A 159 3.48 -4.74 17.85
C TYR A 159 4.22 -5.27 16.60
N TRP A 160 4.33 -4.40 15.59
CA TRP A 160 4.97 -4.65 14.30
C TRP A 160 6.18 -3.72 14.14
N PRO A 161 7.42 -4.20 14.31
CA PRO A 161 8.56 -3.32 14.61
C PRO A 161 9.20 -2.64 13.40
N ALA A 162 9.02 -3.15 12.18
CA ALA A 162 9.94 -2.83 11.09
C ALA A 162 9.35 -2.98 9.68
N ALA A 163 8.08 -2.64 9.48
CA ALA A 163 7.47 -2.68 8.14
C ALA A 163 8.01 -1.51 7.28
N PRO A 164 8.51 -1.75 6.05
CA PRO A 164 8.93 -0.66 5.18
C PRO A 164 7.74 0.14 4.66
N LEU A 165 7.89 1.46 4.54
CA LEU A 165 6.92 2.32 3.86
C LEU A 165 7.20 2.33 2.35
N GLN A 166 6.18 2.04 1.55
CA GLN A 166 6.32 1.79 0.11
C GLN A 166 5.51 2.74 -0.77
N ASP A 167 4.93 3.79 -0.19
CA ASP A 167 4.23 4.84 -0.93
C ASP A 167 5.17 5.48 -1.98
N LEU A 168 4.76 5.40 -3.25
CA LEU A 168 5.55 5.90 -4.37
C LEU A 168 5.76 7.42 -4.26
N ALA A 169 4.75 8.18 -3.82
CA ALA A 169 4.86 9.63 -3.72
C ALA A 169 5.96 10.02 -2.73
N VAL A 170 6.03 9.32 -1.59
CA VAL A 170 7.10 9.50 -0.59
C VAL A 170 8.47 9.20 -1.17
N LYS A 171 8.59 8.07 -1.89
CA LYS A 171 9.86 7.59 -2.42
C LYS A 171 10.41 8.44 -3.56
N THR A 172 9.54 9.01 -4.40
CA THR A 172 9.95 9.85 -5.53
C THR A 172 10.07 11.33 -5.17
N HIS A 173 9.57 11.75 -4.01
CA HIS A 173 9.56 13.16 -3.65
C HIS A 173 10.95 13.83 -3.64
N PRO A 174 12.05 13.19 -3.18
CA PRO A 174 13.39 13.79 -3.26
C PRO A 174 13.81 14.16 -4.69
N GLU A 175 13.32 13.44 -5.70
CA GLU A 175 13.59 13.72 -7.12
C GLU A 175 12.80 14.95 -7.62
N THR A 176 11.69 15.27 -6.96
CA THR A 176 10.75 16.32 -7.40
C THR A 176 10.77 17.59 -6.56
N CYS A 177 11.34 17.56 -5.35
CA CYS A 177 11.47 18.71 -4.47
C CYS A 177 12.95 19.06 -4.25
N ALA A 178 13.44 20.08 -4.97
CA ALA A 178 14.84 20.52 -4.87
C ALA A 178 15.23 20.97 -3.45
N SER A 179 14.31 21.62 -2.72
CA SER A 179 14.49 22.05 -1.33
C SER A 179 14.50 20.91 -0.32
N CYS A 180 14.11 19.71 -0.74
CA CYS A 180 14.03 18.50 0.07
C CYS A 180 15.23 17.56 -0.16
N SER A 181 16.24 17.99 -0.91
CA SER A 181 17.39 17.14 -1.25
C SER A 181 18.24 16.71 -0.04
N THR A 182 18.19 17.44 1.09
CA THR A 182 18.93 17.11 2.33
C THR A 182 17.98 16.91 3.50
N GLY A 183 18.03 15.75 4.16
CA GLY A 183 17.27 15.48 5.40
C GLY A 183 15.77 15.22 5.21
N PHE A 184 15.25 15.19 3.98
CA PHE A 184 13.82 15.03 3.71
C PHE A 184 13.18 13.81 4.36
N LEU A 185 13.79 12.64 4.22
CA LEU A 185 13.19 11.43 4.77
C LEU A 185 13.06 11.49 6.31
N LYS A 186 13.90 12.28 6.99
CA LYS A 186 13.77 12.54 8.42
C LYS A 186 12.59 13.47 8.69
N ASN A 187 12.48 14.57 7.95
CA ASN A 187 11.38 15.53 8.08
C ASN A 187 10.02 14.90 7.77
N VAL A 188 10.00 13.98 6.80
CA VAL A 188 8.80 13.25 6.38
C VAL A 188 8.42 12.16 7.35
N ALA A 189 9.40 11.51 8.00
CA ALA A 189 9.10 10.48 8.99
C ALA A 189 8.15 11.00 10.08
N GLU A 190 8.37 12.22 10.58
CA GLU A 190 7.53 12.83 11.60
C GLU A 190 6.09 13.08 11.12
N GLU A 191 5.85 13.26 9.81
CA GLU A 191 4.48 13.39 9.25
C GLU A 191 3.70 12.07 9.24
N PHE A 192 4.38 10.94 9.40
CA PHE A 192 3.79 9.62 9.49
C PHE A 192 3.55 9.18 10.94
N ASP A 193 4.02 9.94 11.92
CA ASP A 193 3.75 9.68 13.32
C ASP A 193 2.31 10.06 13.65
N ALA A 194 1.55 9.09 14.13
CA ALA A 194 0.14 9.29 14.45
C ALA A 194 -0.38 8.26 15.45
N ASP A 195 -1.49 8.61 16.09
CA ASP A 195 -2.23 7.74 17.01
C ASP A 195 -3.66 7.58 16.51
N ASP A 196 -4.25 6.41 16.75
CA ASP A 196 -5.62 6.04 16.33
C ASP A 196 -5.92 6.36 14.85
N VAL A 197 -5.19 5.70 13.94
CA VAL A 197 -5.31 5.94 12.49
C VAL A 197 -5.61 4.66 11.72
N LEU A 198 -6.11 4.85 10.49
CA LEU A 198 -6.15 3.78 9.50
C LEU A 198 -4.80 3.69 8.78
N VAL A 199 -4.28 2.48 8.67
CA VAL A 199 -3.05 2.18 7.91
C VAL A 199 -3.37 1.21 6.80
N ARG A 200 -2.90 1.51 5.59
CA ARG A 200 -2.90 0.55 4.49
C ARG A 200 -1.66 -0.31 4.58
N VAL A 201 -1.88 -1.62 4.66
CA VAL A 201 -0.84 -2.64 4.73
C VAL A 201 -0.98 -3.58 3.54
N GLY A 202 0.15 -4.08 3.08
CA GLY A 202 0.20 -5.07 2.02
C GLY A 202 1.23 -6.15 2.27
N LEU A 203 1.09 -7.25 1.54
CA LEU A 203 2.09 -8.30 1.45
C LEU A 203 2.77 -8.20 0.08
N THR A 204 4.11 -8.23 0.06
CA THR A 204 4.87 -8.19 -1.19
C THR A 204 4.62 -9.43 -2.05
N ARG A 205 5.04 -9.38 -3.32
CA ARG A 205 5.30 -10.61 -4.07
C ARG A 205 6.38 -11.45 -3.36
N PRO A 206 6.41 -12.78 -3.54
CA PRO A 206 7.41 -13.63 -2.91
C PRO A 206 8.84 -13.21 -3.27
N PHE A 207 9.69 -13.00 -2.27
CA PHE A 207 11.13 -12.90 -2.45
C PHE A 207 11.89 -13.35 -1.20
N SER A 208 13.15 -13.77 -1.38
CA SER A 208 14.06 -14.11 -0.28
C SER A 208 14.76 -12.86 0.25
N ALA A 209 14.71 -12.65 1.57
CA ALA A 209 15.44 -11.58 2.24
C ALA A 209 16.65 -12.17 2.98
N GLY A 210 17.84 -12.12 2.36
CA GLY A 210 19.03 -12.82 2.86
C GLY A 210 18.83 -14.34 2.81
N ASP A 211 19.17 -15.04 3.90
CA ASP A 211 19.09 -16.51 3.99
C ASP A 211 17.68 -17.04 4.35
N THR A 212 16.66 -16.17 4.29
CA THR A 212 15.28 -16.58 4.59
C THR A 212 14.60 -17.22 3.37
N PRO A 213 13.69 -18.19 3.59
CA PRO A 213 12.85 -18.72 2.52
C PRO A 213 12.08 -17.61 1.80
N PRO A 214 11.71 -17.79 0.51
CA PRO A 214 10.85 -16.85 -0.18
C PRO A 214 9.56 -16.61 0.59
N GLY A 215 9.26 -15.34 0.87
CA GLY A 215 8.08 -14.93 1.62
C GLY A 215 7.40 -13.71 1.00
N CYS A 216 6.11 -13.58 1.30
CA CYS A 216 5.33 -12.37 1.08
C CYS A 216 5.48 -11.50 2.34
N TRP A 217 6.26 -10.44 2.25
CA TRP A 217 6.67 -9.62 3.41
C TRP A 217 5.66 -8.51 3.69
N LEU A 218 5.44 -8.21 4.97
CA LEU A 218 4.63 -7.06 5.38
C LEU A 218 5.29 -5.76 4.90
N GLN A 219 4.46 -4.85 4.41
CA GLN A 219 4.81 -3.48 4.04
C GLN A 219 3.65 -2.55 4.42
N VAL A 220 3.98 -1.30 4.76
CA VAL A 220 2.99 -0.23 4.86
C VAL A 220 2.97 0.50 3.54
N THR A 221 1.78 0.66 2.97
CA THR A 221 1.59 1.24 1.65
C THR A 221 1.04 2.66 1.72
N ASN A 222 0.33 2.99 2.80
CA ASN A 222 -0.12 4.35 3.12
C ASN A 222 -0.52 4.46 4.61
N VAL A 223 -0.50 5.67 5.16
CA VAL A 223 -1.04 6.01 6.49
C VAL A 223 -2.09 7.09 6.28
N LEU A 224 -3.30 6.94 6.82
CA LEU A 224 -4.38 7.90 6.64
C LEU A 224 -4.43 8.87 7.82
N ASN A 225 -3.47 9.81 7.83
CA ASN A 225 -3.26 10.82 8.86
C ASN A 225 -3.39 12.23 8.27
N GLY A 226 -4.61 12.66 7.93
CA GLY A 226 -4.90 14.04 7.52
C GLY A 226 -4.04 14.58 6.34
N ALA A 227 -3.92 15.90 6.28
CA ALA A 227 -3.09 16.59 5.29
C ALA A 227 -1.62 16.60 5.72
N ARG A 228 -0.71 16.40 4.77
CA ARG A 228 0.75 16.43 4.98
C ARG A 228 1.36 17.67 4.34
N SER A 229 2.45 18.20 4.92
CA SER A 229 3.05 19.43 4.40
C SER A 229 3.89 19.20 3.15
N HIS A 230 4.42 17.99 2.96
CA HIS A 230 5.26 17.64 1.83
C HIS A 230 4.52 17.01 0.63
N PHE A 231 3.22 16.71 0.73
CA PHE A 231 2.51 15.93 -0.31
C PHE A 231 1.22 16.58 -0.79
#